data_AF-A0AAU6EJV9-F1
#
_entry.id   AF-A0AAU6EJV9-F1
#
_cell.length_a   1.000
_cell.length_b   1.000
_cell.length_c   1.000
_cell.angle_alpha   90.00
_cell.angle_beta   90.00
_cell.angle_gamma   90.00
#
_symmetry.space_group_name_H-M   'P 1'
#
loop_
_entity.id
_entity.type
_entity.pdbx_description
1 polymer ?
#
loop_
_entity_poly.entity_id
_entity_poly.type
_entity_poly.pdbx_seq_one_letter_code
_entity_poly.pdbx_strand_id
1 'polypeptide(L)'
;MVLNADVRVRRPMEHNELISRLTSKEGGPFPNYWQVLVFAAVLGWSRGRQDSFEKAGESIRYGLFNDSATISAVIDSMGVLAHPNDAGIMADERLPERIKVFEEYANGGLAIIQGELNIGAHIRPMDVVLNLCRRGVTHTENLVQNILGLGISGFKRPDFES
;
A
#
# COMPACT_ATOMS: atom_id res chain seq x y z
N MET A 1 25.80 15.00 -5.33
CA MET A 1 24.43 15.20 -4.83
C MET A 1 23.52 15.31 -6.03
N VAL A 2 22.88 14.20 -6.43
CA VAL A 2 21.91 14.24 -7.53
C VAL A 2 20.65 14.88 -6.97
N LEU A 3 20.20 15.97 -7.60
CA LEU A 3 18.97 16.64 -7.22
C LEU A 3 17.80 15.75 -7.68
N ASN A 4 17.22 14.97 -6.76
CA ASN A 4 15.99 14.19 -6.96
C ASN A 4 14.75 15.05 -7.31
N ALA A 5 14.94 16.33 -7.60
CA ALA A 5 13.91 17.32 -7.88
C ALA A 5 13.11 17.04 -9.16
N ASP A 6 13.69 16.32 -10.12
CA ASP A 6 13.01 15.98 -11.39
C ASP A 6 12.43 14.57 -11.42
N VAL A 7 12.67 13.77 -10.37
CA VAL A 7 12.08 12.43 -10.25
C VAL A 7 10.58 12.56 -10.03
N ARG A 8 9.79 11.76 -10.75
CA ARG A 8 8.34 11.79 -10.67
C ARG A 8 7.76 10.40 -10.43
N VAL A 9 6.69 10.38 -9.65
CA VAL A 9 5.86 9.21 -9.38
C VAL A 9 4.67 9.24 -10.32
N ARG A 10 4.50 8.18 -11.09
CA ARG A 10 3.40 8.01 -12.05
C ARG A 10 2.14 7.56 -11.35
N ARG A 11 1.00 8.01 -11.88
CA ARG A 11 -0.33 7.54 -11.47
C ARG A 11 -0.90 6.64 -12.56
N PRO A 12 -1.50 5.49 -12.23
CA PRO A 12 -2.16 4.66 -13.23
C PRO A 12 -3.37 5.39 -13.82
N MET A 13 -3.39 5.60 -15.14
CA MET A 13 -4.44 6.34 -15.84
C MET A 13 -5.82 5.72 -15.63
N GLU A 14 -5.90 4.39 -15.55
CA GLU A 14 -7.14 3.63 -15.33
C GLU A 14 -7.87 4.03 -14.04
N HIS A 15 -7.13 4.49 -13.03
CA HIS A 15 -7.68 4.86 -11.73
C HIS A 15 -7.77 6.38 -11.52
N ASN A 16 -7.64 7.20 -12.57
CA ASN A 16 -7.64 8.66 -12.40
C ASN A 16 -8.93 9.18 -11.74
N GLU A 17 -10.10 8.71 -12.18
CA GLU A 17 -11.39 9.11 -11.62
C GLU A 17 -11.50 8.68 -10.15
N LEU A 18 -11.07 7.45 -9.83
CA LEU A 18 -11.02 6.96 -8.46
C LEU A 18 -10.11 7.83 -7.58
N ILE A 19 -8.90 8.13 -8.05
CA ILE A 19 -7.95 8.96 -7.33
C ILE A 19 -8.56 10.33 -7.04
N SER A 20 -9.28 10.92 -8.01
CA SER A 20 -10.01 12.18 -7.82
C SER A 20 -11.07 12.06 -6.74
N ARG A 21 -11.93 11.03 -6.83
CA ARG A 21 -13.01 10.75 -5.89
C ARG A 21 -12.54 10.48 -4.46
N LEU A 22 -11.32 9.94 -4.31
CA LEU A 22 -10.70 9.69 -3.00
C LEU A 22 -10.12 10.96 -2.36
N THR A 23 -10.07 12.09 -3.08
CA THR A 23 -9.60 13.36 -2.50
C THR A 23 -10.70 14.18 -1.84
N SER A 24 -10.30 14.99 -0.85
CA SER A 24 -11.19 15.89 -0.10
C SER A 24 -11.95 16.88 -0.98
N LYS A 25 -11.40 17.25 -2.13
CA LYS A 25 -12.08 18.10 -3.14
C LYS A 25 -13.38 17.47 -3.64
N GLU A 26 -13.45 16.14 -3.68
CA GLU A 26 -14.64 15.37 -4.09
C GLU A 26 -15.33 14.68 -2.90
N GLY A 27 -15.05 15.11 -1.67
CA GLY A 27 -15.61 14.53 -0.45
C GLY A 27 -14.94 13.21 -0.02
N GLY A 28 -13.80 12.87 -0.61
CA GLY A 28 -12.98 11.74 -0.23
C GLY A 28 -12.09 12.00 1.00
N PRO A 29 -11.50 10.94 1.58
CA PRO A 29 -10.79 11.03 2.86
C PRO A 29 -9.39 11.64 2.79
N PHE A 30 -8.79 11.75 1.61
CA PHE A 30 -7.39 12.15 1.47
C PHE A 30 -7.25 13.61 1.04
N PRO A 31 -6.39 14.43 1.67
CA PRO A 31 -6.18 15.81 1.24
C PRO A 31 -5.63 15.94 -0.20
N ASN A 32 -4.74 15.04 -0.63
CA ASN A 32 -4.04 15.14 -1.91
C ASN A 32 -3.84 13.78 -2.60
N TYR A 33 -3.60 13.81 -3.92
CA TYR A 33 -3.36 12.60 -4.74
C TYR A 33 -2.19 11.75 -4.24
N TRP A 34 -1.09 12.35 -3.80
CA TRP A 34 0.06 11.59 -3.32
C TRP A 34 -0.28 10.76 -2.06
N GLN A 35 -1.16 11.26 -1.19
CA GLN A 35 -1.61 10.51 0.00
C GLN A 35 -2.51 9.34 -0.39
N VAL A 36 -3.33 9.50 -1.44
CA VAL A 36 -4.10 8.39 -2.02
C VAL A 36 -3.15 7.28 -2.47
N LEU A 37 -2.09 7.63 -3.21
CA LEU A 37 -1.11 6.66 -3.69
C LEU A 37 -0.35 5.97 -2.56
N VAL A 38 0.07 6.71 -1.53
CA VAL A 38 0.75 6.10 -0.38
C VAL A 38 -0.15 5.10 0.32
N PHE A 39 -1.40 5.48 0.60
CA PHE A 39 -2.36 4.57 1.23
C PHE A 39 -2.61 3.34 0.35
N ALA A 40 -2.84 3.54 -0.95
CA ALA A 40 -3.04 2.45 -1.89
C ALA A 40 -1.81 1.53 -1.97
N ALA A 41 -0.59 2.07 -1.98
CA ALA A 41 0.63 1.25 -2.03
C ALA A 41 0.76 0.37 -0.80
N VAL A 42 0.56 0.93 0.39
CA VAL A 42 0.60 0.16 1.64
C VAL A 42 -0.52 -0.89 1.68
N LEU A 43 -1.71 -0.55 1.19
CA LEU A 43 -2.81 -1.50 1.07
C LEU A 43 -2.47 -2.64 0.10
N GLY A 44 -1.95 -2.32 -1.09
CA GLY A 44 -1.51 -3.29 -2.09
C GLY A 44 -0.46 -4.24 -1.52
N TRP A 45 0.56 -3.68 -0.86
CA TRP A 45 1.58 -4.46 -0.14
C TRP A 45 0.96 -5.38 0.92
N SER A 46 0.09 -4.85 1.78
CA SER A 46 -0.55 -5.63 2.86
C SER A 46 -1.43 -6.78 2.35
N ARG A 47 -1.89 -6.72 1.09
CA ARG A 47 -2.71 -7.74 0.45
C ARG A 47 -1.95 -8.54 -0.61
N GLY A 48 -0.64 -8.33 -0.73
CA GLY A 48 0.20 -9.00 -1.72
C GLY A 48 -0.21 -8.74 -3.17
N ARG A 49 -0.79 -7.58 -3.46
CA ARG A 49 -1.26 -7.22 -4.80
C ARG A 49 -0.37 -6.14 -5.41
N GLN A 50 0.36 -6.54 -6.45
CA GLN A 50 1.29 -5.71 -7.21
C GLN A 50 0.93 -5.83 -8.70
N ASP A 51 0.37 -4.78 -9.27
CA ASP A 51 -0.13 -4.79 -10.65
C ASP A 51 0.64 -3.76 -11.48
N SER A 52 1.28 -4.19 -12.56
CA SER A 52 1.96 -3.28 -13.48
C SER A 52 0.97 -2.45 -14.31
N PHE A 53 1.41 -1.28 -14.78
CA PHE A 53 0.64 -0.44 -15.69
C PHE A 53 1.56 0.30 -16.66
N GLU A 54 1.05 0.56 -17.86
CA GLU A 54 1.80 1.26 -18.91
C GLU A 54 1.35 2.72 -19.06
N LYS A 55 0.03 2.95 -19.00
CA LYS A 55 -0.54 4.28 -19.19
C LYS A 55 -0.50 5.06 -17.89
N ALA A 56 0.35 6.08 -17.85
CA ALA A 56 0.43 7.02 -16.75
C ALA A 56 -0.47 8.24 -17.00
N GLY A 57 -1.19 8.68 -15.96
CA GLY A 57 -1.77 10.00 -15.88
C GLY A 57 -0.71 11.07 -15.59
N GLU A 58 -1.14 12.23 -15.11
CA GLU A 58 -0.22 13.31 -14.74
C GLU A 58 0.67 12.89 -13.55
N SER A 59 1.99 12.91 -13.74
CA SER A 59 2.94 12.46 -12.72
C SER A 59 3.14 13.49 -11.60
N ILE A 60 3.34 13.01 -10.37
CA ILE A 60 3.56 13.82 -9.17
C ILE A 60 5.06 13.95 -8.91
N ARG A 61 5.55 15.14 -8.51
CA ARG A 61 6.95 15.32 -8.12
C ARG A 61 7.29 14.46 -6.91
N TYR A 62 8.40 13.71 -6.97
CA TYR A 62 8.86 12.86 -5.87
C TYR A 62 9.13 13.66 -4.59
N GLY A 63 9.49 14.94 -4.70
CA GLY A 63 9.68 15.83 -3.55
C GLY A 63 8.53 15.79 -2.53
N LEU A 64 7.27 15.70 -2.98
CA LEU A 64 6.11 15.63 -2.09
C LEU A 64 6.06 14.34 -1.24
N PHE A 65 6.68 13.26 -1.71
CA PHE A 65 6.81 12.01 -0.96
C PHE A 65 8.03 12.04 -0.03
N ASN A 66 9.06 12.81 -0.41
CA ASN A 66 10.30 12.93 0.35
C ASN A 66 10.27 14.02 1.43
N ASP A 67 9.26 14.89 1.42
CA ASP A 67 9.06 15.91 2.45
C ASP A 67 8.79 15.30 3.84
N SER A 68 8.41 14.01 3.90
CA SER A 68 8.25 13.26 5.13
C SER A 68 9.14 12.02 5.15
N ALA A 69 10.01 11.94 6.15
CA ALA A 69 10.91 10.79 6.35
C ALA A 69 10.15 9.46 6.50
N THR A 70 8.93 9.49 7.06
CA THR A 70 8.10 8.29 7.18
C THR A 70 7.61 7.83 5.81
N ILE A 71 7.27 8.75 4.92
CA ILE A 71 6.72 8.42 3.59
C ILE A 71 7.83 7.95 2.65
N SER A 72 8.99 8.60 2.66
CA SER A 72 10.15 8.12 1.90
C SER A 72 10.61 6.74 2.39
N ALA A 73 10.61 6.50 3.71
CA ALA A 73 10.92 5.19 4.27
C ALA A 73 9.97 4.08 3.79
N VAL A 74 8.69 4.38 3.51
CA VAL A 74 7.76 3.39 2.94
C VAL A 74 8.20 2.97 1.54
N ILE A 75 8.55 3.92 0.68
CA ILE A 75 9.01 3.66 -0.69
C ILE A 75 10.31 2.86 -0.66
N ASP A 76 11.26 3.27 0.19
CA ASP A 76 12.54 2.57 0.36
C ASP A 76 12.33 1.14 0.87
N SER A 77 11.47 0.96 1.86
CA SER A 77 11.17 -0.36 2.43
C SER A 77 10.57 -1.29 1.38
N MET A 78 9.61 -0.83 0.59
CA MET A 78 9.04 -1.63 -0.51
C MET A 78 10.11 -2.01 -1.53
N GLY A 79 11.00 -1.08 -1.88
CA GLY A 79 12.12 -1.32 -2.79
C GLY A 79 13.07 -2.41 -2.28
N VAL A 80 13.50 -2.31 -1.02
CA VAL A 80 14.37 -3.30 -0.36
C VAL A 80 13.70 -4.67 -0.28
N LEU A 81 12.43 -4.73 0.12
CA LEU A 81 11.72 -5.98 0.26
C LEU A 81 11.44 -6.66 -1.09
N ALA A 82 11.30 -5.90 -2.17
CA ALA A 82 11.15 -6.44 -3.53
C ALA A 82 12.47 -6.93 -4.14
N HIS A 83 13.62 -6.49 -3.62
CA HIS A 83 14.95 -6.87 -4.10
C HIS A 83 15.80 -7.50 -2.98
N PRO A 84 15.42 -8.71 -2.50
CA PRO A 84 16.14 -9.37 -1.43
C PRO A 84 17.60 -9.64 -1.83
N ASN A 85 18.53 -9.37 -0.91
CA ASN A 85 19.98 -9.52 -1.10
C ASN A 85 20.65 -8.52 -2.06
N ASP A 86 19.95 -7.45 -2.44
CA ASP A 86 20.53 -6.38 -3.24
C ASP A 86 20.59 -5.08 -2.43
N ALA A 87 21.63 -4.93 -1.60
CA ALA A 87 21.85 -3.70 -0.83
C ALA A 87 22.06 -2.46 -1.73
N GLY A 88 22.45 -2.68 -3.00
CA GLY A 88 22.63 -1.61 -3.98
C GLY A 88 21.35 -0.90 -4.36
N ILE A 89 20.16 -1.46 -4.08
CA ILE A 89 18.86 -0.84 -4.38
C ILE A 89 18.68 0.52 -3.69
N MET A 90 19.40 0.77 -2.59
CA MET A 90 19.36 2.04 -1.87
C MET A 90 20.20 3.16 -2.52
N ALA A 91 20.98 2.87 -3.56
CA ALA A 91 21.73 3.88 -4.30
C ALA A 91 20.79 4.93 -4.92
N ASP A 92 21.22 6.19 -4.94
CA ASP A 92 20.43 7.32 -5.45
C ASP A 92 20.01 7.11 -6.91
N GLU A 93 20.91 6.55 -7.73
CA GLU A 93 20.67 6.27 -9.15
C GLU A 93 19.58 5.21 -9.38
N ARG A 94 19.31 4.38 -8.35
CA ARG A 94 18.30 3.32 -8.36
C ARG A 94 17.00 3.71 -7.66
N LEU A 95 16.86 4.96 -7.24
CA LEU A 95 15.57 5.50 -6.78
C LEU A 95 14.41 5.22 -7.76
N PRO A 96 14.57 5.34 -9.10
CA PRO A 96 13.50 5.00 -10.03
C PRO A 96 12.99 3.55 -9.91
N GLU A 97 13.86 2.59 -9.57
CA GLU A 97 13.45 1.19 -9.37
C GLU A 97 12.57 1.05 -8.12
N ARG A 98 12.94 1.71 -7.02
CA ARG A 98 12.14 1.74 -5.78
C ARG A 98 10.78 2.39 -6.00
N ILE A 99 10.76 3.51 -6.74
CA ILE A 99 9.51 4.19 -7.13
C ILE A 99 8.64 3.28 -7.99
N LYS A 100 9.22 2.54 -8.94
CA LYS A 100 8.46 1.61 -9.78
C LYS A 100 7.76 0.54 -8.94
N VAL A 101 8.46 -0.06 -7.97
CA VAL A 101 7.85 -1.03 -7.04
C VAL A 101 6.68 -0.38 -6.29
N PHE A 102 6.88 0.81 -5.75
CA PHE A 102 5.81 1.57 -5.10
C PHE A 102 4.61 1.83 -6.01
N GLU A 103 4.84 2.23 -7.27
CA GLU A 103 3.80 2.50 -8.27
C GLU A 103 2.94 1.26 -8.54
N GLU A 104 3.56 0.08 -8.66
CA GLU A 104 2.85 -1.18 -8.93
C GLU A 104 2.01 -1.64 -7.75
N TYR A 105 2.50 -1.48 -6.52
CA TYR A 105 1.70 -1.70 -5.31
C TYR A 105 0.57 -0.68 -5.18
N ALA A 106 0.82 0.59 -5.53
CA ALA A 106 -0.22 1.63 -5.53
C ALA A 106 -1.35 1.27 -6.49
N ASN A 107 -1.00 0.80 -7.69
CA ASN A 107 -1.98 0.34 -8.67
C ASN A 107 -2.81 -0.85 -8.16
N GLY A 108 -2.16 -1.87 -7.59
CA GLY A 108 -2.85 -3.01 -6.98
C GLY A 108 -3.80 -2.59 -5.86
N GLY A 109 -3.37 -1.68 -4.98
CA GLY A 109 -4.22 -1.13 -3.92
C GLY A 109 -5.41 -0.32 -4.42
N LEU A 110 -5.22 0.49 -5.45
CA LEU A 110 -6.31 1.25 -6.09
C LEU A 110 -7.37 0.30 -6.67
N ALA A 111 -6.94 -0.79 -7.31
CA ALA A 111 -7.85 -1.79 -7.83
C ALA A 111 -8.62 -2.54 -6.71
N ILE A 112 -8.03 -2.71 -5.52
CA ILE A 112 -8.76 -3.23 -4.33
C ILE A 112 -9.82 -2.21 -3.89
N ILE A 113 -9.47 -0.93 -3.77
CA ILE A 113 -10.40 0.12 -3.34
C ILE A 113 -11.55 0.27 -4.34
N GLN A 114 -11.26 0.25 -5.64
CA GLN A 114 -12.26 0.29 -6.70
C GLN A 114 -13.25 -0.88 -6.57
N GLY A 115 -12.72 -2.09 -6.34
CA GLY A 115 -13.54 -3.28 -6.15
C GLY A 115 -14.53 -3.13 -5.01
N GLU A 116 -14.08 -2.63 -3.86
CA GLU A 116 -14.93 -2.41 -2.68
C GLU A 116 -15.97 -1.32 -2.91
N LEU A 117 -15.64 -0.24 -3.62
CA LEU A 117 -16.59 0.81 -3.99
C LEU A 117 -17.66 0.33 -4.98
N ASN A 118 -17.33 -0.65 -5.83
CA ASN A 118 -18.25 -1.20 -6.81
C ASN A 118 -19.27 -2.18 -6.20
N ILE A 119 -19.12 -2.57 -4.93
CA ILE A 119 -20.04 -3.53 -4.26
C ILE A 119 -21.46 -2.95 -4.10
N GLY A 120 -21.63 -1.62 -4.05
CA GLY A 120 -22.94 -0.99 -3.88
C GLY A 120 -23.01 0.46 -4.33
N ALA A 121 -24.19 0.87 -4.81
CA ALA A 121 -24.41 2.17 -5.46
C ALA A 121 -24.21 3.41 -4.57
N HIS A 122 -24.19 3.27 -3.24
CA HIS A 122 -24.13 4.38 -2.29
C HIS A 122 -23.01 4.25 -1.24
N ILE A 123 -21.99 3.44 -1.53
CA ILE A 123 -20.85 3.31 -0.61
C ILE A 123 -19.99 4.57 -0.68
N ARG A 124 -19.79 5.22 0.47
CA ARG A 124 -18.95 6.42 0.57
C ARG A 124 -17.47 6.02 0.61
N PRO A 125 -16.58 6.77 -0.06
CA PRO A 125 -15.12 6.57 0.00
C PRO A 125 -14.55 6.38 1.40
N MET A 126 -14.98 7.21 2.36
CA MET A 126 -14.52 7.12 3.75
C MET A 126 -14.89 5.78 4.40
N ASP A 127 -16.10 5.27 4.15
CA ASP A 127 -16.56 4.01 4.74
C ASP A 127 -15.73 2.82 4.23
N VAL A 128 -15.35 2.84 2.95
CA VAL A 128 -14.45 1.83 2.36
C VAL A 128 -13.08 1.87 3.03
N VAL A 129 -12.48 3.05 3.14
CA VAL A 129 -11.15 3.20 3.76
C VAL A 129 -11.18 2.74 5.22
N LEU A 130 -12.19 3.12 6.00
CA LEU A 130 -12.34 2.66 7.39
C LEU A 130 -12.51 1.15 7.50
N ASN A 131 -13.33 0.55 6.63
CA ASN A 131 -13.54 -0.89 6.61
C ASN A 131 -12.27 -1.66 6.21
N LEU A 132 -11.50 -1.15 5.25
CA LEU A 132 -10.22 -1.72 4.83
C LEU A 132 -9.21 -1.71 5.98
N CYS A 133 -9.10 -0.59 6.71
CA CYS A 133 -8.27 -0.48 7.90
C CYS A 133 -8.71 -1.48 8.99
N ARG A 134 -10.01 -1.57 9.28
CA ARG A 134 -10.55 -2.49 10.30
C ARG A 134 -10.23 -3.95 9.97
N ARG A 135 -10.39 -4.36 8.71
CA ARG A 135 -10.09 -5.73 8.25
C ARG A 135 -8.59 -6.06 8.33
N GLY A 136 -7.72 -5.06 8.20
CA GLY A 136 -6.28 -5.21 8.40
C GLY A 136 -5.92 -5.57 9.85
N VAL A 137 -6.61 -4.97 10.83
CA VAL A 137 -6.37 -5.22 12.26
C VAL A 137 -6.74 -6.66 12.66
N THR A 138 -7.86 -7.17 12.16
CA THR A 138 -8.35 -8.53 12.48
C THR A 138 -7.41 -9.63 11.98
N HIS A 139 -6.64 -9.39 10.89
CA HIS A 139 -5.66 -10.37 10.41
C HIS A 139 -4.47 -10.50 11.37
N THR A 140 -3.99 -9.39 11.90
CA THR A 140 -2.91 -9.36 12.90
C THR A 140 -3.34 -9.95 14.24
N GLU A 141 -4.58 -9.67 14.68
CA GLU A 141 -5.15 -10.28 15.89
C GLU A 141 -5.25 -11.80 15.76
N ASN A 142 -5.71 -12.33 14.62
CA ASN A 142 -5.73 -13.77 14.38
C ASN A 142 -4.33 -14.39 14.38
N LEU A 143 -3.31 -13.71 13.85
CA LEU A 143 -1.93 -14.19 13.90
C LEU A 143 -1.39 -14.21 15.33
N VAL A 144 -1.66 -13.19 16.14
CA VAL A 144 -1.29 -13.16 17.56
C VAL A 144 -2.01 -14.27 18.33
N GLN A 145 -3.30 -14.49 18.09
CA GLN A 145 -4.07 -15.57 18.72
C GLN A 145 -3.57 -16.97 18.32
N ASN A 146 -3.16 -17.14 17.06
CA ASN A 146 -2.58 -18.39 16.57
C ASN A 146 -1.17 -18.65 17.14
N ILE A 147 -0.35 -17.61 17.29
CA ILE A 147 0.98 -17.70 17.92
C ILE A 147 0.86 -17.97 19.42
N LEU A 148 -0.13 -17.37 20.09
CA LEU A 148 -0.40 -17.55 21.53
C LEU A 148 -1.20 -18.82 21.85
N GLY A 149 -1.55 -19.63 20.84
CA GLY A 149 -2.16 -20.95 21.05
C GLY A 149 -3.54 -20.93 21.72
N LEU A 150 -4.27 -19.82 21.67
CA LEU A 150 -5.62 -19.73 22.27
C LEU A 150 -6.70 -20.39 21.39
N GLY A 151 -6.33 -20.89 20.22
CA GLY A 151 -7.13 -21.78 19.37
C GLY A 151 -6.68 -23.23 19.43
N ILE A 152 -6.77 -23.89 20.58
CA ILE A 152 -6.59 -25.34 20.68
C ILE A 152 -7.91 -25.99 21.10
N SER A 153 -8.72 -26.37 20.11
CA SER A 153 -9.54 -27.57 20.24
C SER A 153 -8.68 -28.76 19.78
N GLY A 154 -8.18 -29.57 20.72
CA GLY A 154 -7.63 -30.89 20.37
C GLY A 154 -6.19 -31.23 20.75
N PHE A 155 -5.53 -30.54 21.69
CA PHE A 155 -4.25 -31.04 22.21
C PHE A 155 -4.52 -32.13 23.27
N LYS A 156 -4.50 -33.39 22.83
CA LYS A 156 -4.49 -34.55 23.72
C LYS A 156 -3.13 -34.58 24.43
N ARG A 157 -3.13 -34.42 25.76
CA ARG A 157 -1.90 -34.50 26.58
C ARG A 157 -1.25 -35.88 26.37
N PRO A 158 0.07 -35.97 26.17
CA PRO A 158 0.76 -37.24 26.24
C PRO A 158 0.78 -37.73 27.69
N ASP A 159 0.31 -38.96 27.90
CA ASP A 159 0.37 -39.63 29.19
C ASP A 159 1.83 -40.03 29.45
N PHE A 160 2.46 -39.37 30.42
CA PHE A 160 3.73 -39.82 30.99
C PHE A 160 3.41 -40.54 32.30
N GLU A 161 3.21 -41.86 32.23
CA GLU A 161 3.24 -42.71 33.42
C GLU A 161 4.69 -42.93 33.87
N SER A 162 4.90 -42.90 35.19
CA SER A 162 6.18 -43.09 35.89
C SER A 162 6.46 -44.55 36.18
#